data_AF-A0A7K2X405-F1
#
_entry.id   AF-A0A7K2X405-F1
#
_cell.length_a   1.000
_cell.length_b   1.000
_cell.length_c   1.000
_cell.angle_alpha   90.00
_cell.angle_beta   90.00
_cell.angle_gamma   90.00
#
_symmetry.space_group_name_H-M   'P 1'
#
loop_
_entity.id
_entity.type
_entity.pdbx_description
1 polymer ?
#
loop_
_entity_poly.entity_id
_entity_poly.type
_entity_poly.pdbx_seq_one_letter_code
_entity_poly.pdbx_strand_id
1 'polypeptide(L)'
;CVQAATGVLDGRFDRAYCLVRPPGHHAEPDRAMALCLYNNLAVAARAARRHGARRVLILDWDVHHGNGIQRTFYEDPDVLYVSVHQDGLFPAASGLVGETGAGAGAGSTLNVPLPAGSG
;
A
#
# COMPACT_ATOMS: atom_id res chain seq x y z
N CYS A 1 -10.56 6.13 -5.70
CA CYS A 1 -9.09 6.18 -5.68
C CYS A 1 -8.47 6.46 -7.05
N VAL A 2 -8.74 5.67 -8.10
CA VAL A 2 -8.15 5.90 -9.45
C VAL A 2 -8.43 7.31 -9.99
N GLN A 3 -9.70 7.72 -10.05
CA GLN A 3 -10.08 9.06 -10.52
C GLN A 3 -9.44 10.20 -9.72
N ALA A 4 -9.20 9.97 -8.43
CA ALA A 4 -8.50 10.92 -7.56
C ALA A 4 -7.02 10.98 -7.92
N ALA A 5 -6.34 9.84 -8.05
CA ALA A 5 -4.93 9.79 -8.42
C ALA A 5 -4.68 10.45 -9.78
N THR A 6 -5.46 10.10 -10.81
CA THR A 6 -5.28 10.71 -12.14
C THR A 6 -5.70 12.17 -12.17
N GLY A 7 -6.75 12.57 -11.45
CA GLY A 7 -7.15 13.97 -11.39
C GLY A 7 -6.17 14.90 -10.69
N VAL A 8 -5.42 14.40 -9.69
CA VAL A 8 -4.28 15.14 -9.13
C VAL A 8 -3.18 15.29 -10.18
N LEU A 9 -2.84 14.22 -10.90
CA LEU A 9 -1.80 14.27 -11.95
C LEU A 9 -2.19 15.19 -13.12
N ASP A 10 -3.49 15.26 -13.45
CA ASP A 10 -4.03 16.16 -14.47
C ASP A 10 -4.06 17.64 -14.02
N GLY A 11 -3.77 17.94 -12.75
CA GLY A 11 -3.92 19.28 -12.18
C GLY A 11 -5.38 19.73 -12.02
N ARG A 12 -6.36 18.81 -12.04
CA ARG A 12 -7.78 19.13 -11.81
C ARG A 12 -8.06 19.51 -10.35
N PHE A 13 -7.22 19.03 -9.44
CA PHE A 13 -7.22 19.37 -8.02
C PHE A 13 -5.83 19.13 -7.43
N ASP A 14 -5.41 19.94 -6.46
CA ASP A 14 -4.09 19.83 -5.85
C ASP A 14 -3.93 18.56 -5.00
N ARG A 15 -5.04 18.13 -4.37
CA ARG A 15 -5.12 17.01 -3.41
C ARG A 15 -6.51 16.38 -3.44
N ALA A 16 -6.61 15.14 -2.98
CA ALA A 16 -7.89 14.44 -2.89
C ALA A 16 -7.95 13.53 -1.66
N TYR A 17 -9.15 13.39 -1.10
CA TYR A 17 -9.49 12.40 -0.08
C TYR A 17 -10.55 11.44 -0.62
N CYS A 18 -10.33 10.14 -0.47
CA CYS A 18 -11.25 9.10 -0.95
C CYS A 18 -11.88 8.38 0.24
N LEU A 19 -13.09 8.79 0.64
CA LEU A 19 -13.86 8.08 1.67
C LEU A 19 -14.55 6.85 1.07
N VAL A 20 -13.79 5.78 0.85
CA VAL A 20 -14.26 4.58 0.13
C VAL A 20 -14.52 3.42 1.07
N ARG A 21 -15.51 2.60 0.71
CA ARG A 21 -15.82 1.30 1.32
C ARG A 21 -16.27 0.34 0.22
N PRO A 22 -15.81 -0.92 0.18
CA PRO A 22 -14.92 -1.62 1.13
C PRO A 22 -13.45 -1.11 1.15
N PRO A 23 -12.66 -1.43 2.20
CA PRO A 23 -11.22 -1.15 2.27
C PRO A 23 -10.43 -2.00 1.26
N GLY A 24 -9.10 -1.88 1.24
CA GLY A 24 -8.30 -2.57 0.23
C GLY A 24 -6.91 -3.10 0.60
N HIS A 25 -6.25 -2.60 1.65
CA HIS A 25 -4.81 -2.86 1.84
C HIS A 25 -4.42 -4.32 2.12
N HIS A 26 -5.36 -5.17 2.55
CA HIS A 26 -5.12 -6.61 2.73
C HIS A 26 -5.42 -7.46 1.50
N ALA A 27 -6.05 -6.91 0.47
CA ALA A 27 -6.34 -7.67 -0.76
C ALA A 27 -5.03 -7.95 -1.52
N GLU A 28 -4.69 -9.22 -1.64
CA GLU A 28 -3.56 -9.72 -2.43
C GLU A 28 -3.98 -9.89 -3.90
N PRO A 29 -3.03 -9.99 -4.85
CA PRO A 29 -3.35 -10.12 -6.28
C PRO A 29 -4.29 -11.28 -6.62
N ASP A 30 -4.22 -12.37 -5.85
CA ASP A 30 -4.95 -13.62 -6.05
C ASP A 30 -5.89 -13.97 -4.88
N ARG A 31 -6.06 -13.08 -3.89
CA ARG A 31 -6.86 -13.38 -2.69
C ARG A 31 -7.49 -12.14 -2.05
N ALA A 32 -8.80 -12.20 -1.84
CA ALA A 32 -9.53 -11.28 -0.97
C ALA A 32 -9.43 -11.73 0.50
N MET A 33 -9.32 -10.79 1.43
CA MET A 33 -9.28 -11.07 2.88
C MET A 33 -9.57 -9.82 3.71
N ALA A 34 -9.96 -9.99 4.98
CA ALA A 34 -10.19 -8.90 5.94
C ALA A 34 -11.03 -7.75 5.37
N LEU A 35 -12.18 -8.09 4.77
CA LEU A 35 -13.11 -7.14 4.13
C LEU A 35 -12.56 -6.40 2.89
N CYS A 36 -11.31 -6.65 2.50
CA CYS A 36 -10.68 -6.11 1.31
C CYS A 36 -10.96 -7.03 0.12
N LEU A 37 -11.78 -6.57 -0.83
CA LEU A 37 -12.10 -7.30 -2.07
C LEU A 37 -11.09 -7.00 -3.18
N TYR A 38 -10.70 -5.73 -3.30
CA TYR A 38 -9.68 -5.25 -4.22
C TYR A 38 -8.75 -4.28 -3.50
N ASN A 39 -7.49 -4.24 -3.93
CA ASN A 39 -6.54 -3.31 -3.36
C ASN A 39 -6.67 -1.92 -4.01
N ASN A 40 -7.52 -1.08 -3.41
CA ASN A 40 -7.83 0.27 -3.89
C ASN A 40 -6.56 1.12 -4.17
N LEU A 41 -5.54 0.99 -3.32
CA LEU A 41 -4.29 1.74 -3.44
C LEU A 41 -3.39 1.14 -4.53
N ALA A 42 -3.28 -0.18 -4.63
CA ALA A 42 -2.49 -0.80 -5.68
C ALA A 42 -3.03 -0.51 -7.09
N VAL A 43 -4.36 -0.55 -7.26
CA VAL A 43 -5.00 -0.18 -8.53
C VAL A 43 -4.78 1.30 -8.84
N ALA A 44 -4.89 2.19 -7.85
CA ALA A 44 -4.63 3.62 -8.03
C ALA A 44 -3.16 3.91 -8.37
N ALA A 45 -2.20 3.25 -7.71
CA ALA A 45 -0.78 3.39 -7.99
C ALA A 45 -0.42 2.93 -9.40
N ARG A 46 -0.94 1.77 -9.84
CA ARG A 46 -0.75 1.30 -11.23
C ARG A 46 -1.40 2.24 -12.23
N ALA A 47 -2.58 2.80 -11.94
CA ALA A 47 -3.21 3.79 -12.80
C ALA A 47 -2.37 5.09 -12.89
N ALA A 48 -1.88 5.60 -11.76
CA ALA A 48 -0.98 6.76 -11.72
C ALA A 48 0.29 6.52 -12.55
N ARG A 49 0.90 5.33 -12.45
CA ARG A 49 2.06 4.96 -13.26
C ARG A 49 1.77 4.94 -14.76
N ARG A 50 0.64 4.34 -15.16
CA ARG A 50 0.18 4.36 -16.56
C ARG A 50 -0.12 5.78 -17.05
N HIS A 51 -0.44 6.68 -16.12
CA HIS A 51 -0.69 8.11 -16.37
C HIS A 51 0.59 8.96 -16.35
N GLY A 52 1.78 8.35 -16.29
CA GLY A 52 3.06 9.03 -16.40
C GLY A 52 3.83 9.22 -15.09
N ALA A 53 3.28 8.80 -13.95
CA ALA A 53 4.03 8.82 -12.69
C ALA A 53 5.18 7.79 -12.74
N ARG A 54 6.42 8.27 -12.76
CA ARG A 54 7.61 7.39 -12.80
C ARG A 54 7.78 6.56 -11.54
N ARG A 55 7.48 7.16 -10.37
CA ARG A 55 7.59 6.52 -9.05
C ARG A 55 6.39 6.87 -8.21
N VAL A 56 5.97 5.95 -7.34
CA VAL A 56 4.87 6.13 -6.40
C VAL A 56 5.31 5.74 -5.00
N LEU A 57 4.97 6.56 -4.00
CA LEU A 57 5.04 6.20 -2.59
C LEU A 57 3.62 5.85 -2.11
N ILE A 58 3.48 4.69 -1.48
CA ILE A 58 2.30 4.32 -0.72
C ILE A 58 2.68 4.30 0.76
N LEU A 59 2.18 5.28 1.52
CA LEU A 59 2.28 5.31 2.97
C LEU A 59 0.97 4.78 3.56
N ASP A 60 1.04 3.66 4.27
CA ASP A 60 -0.07 3.03 4.96
C ASP A 60 0.13 3.16 6.47
N TRP A 61 -0.78 3.88 7.13
CA TRP A 61 -0.81 4.05 8.59
C TRP A 61 -2.02 3.36 9.23
N ASP A 62 -2.77 2.53 8.49
CA ASP A 62 -3.72 1.64 9.14
C ASP A 62 -2.98 0.78 10.18
N VAL A 63 -3.63 0.53 11.32
CA VAL A 63 -3.00 -0.16 12.46
C VAL A 63 -2.60 -1.60 12.13
N HIS A 64 -3.14 -2.18 11.06
CA HIS A 64 -2.78 -3.50 10.56
C HIS A 64 -1.76 -3.41 9.43
N HIS A 65 -0.93 -4.45 9.28
CA HIS A 65 -0.01 -4.52 8.16
C HIS A 65 -0.77 -4.68 6.83
N GLY A 66 -0.55 -3.77 5.89
CA GLY A 66 -1.11 -3.84 4.53
C GLY A 66 -0.43 -4.90 3.63
N ASN A 67 -0.49 -6.17 4.05
CA ASN A 67 0.14 -7.32 3.36
C ASN A 67 -0.21 -7.41 1.86
N GLY A 68 -1.41 -7.01 1.48
CA GLY A 68 -1.86 -7.01 0.09
C GLY A 68 -1.10 -6.00 -0.78
N ILE A 69 -0.82 -4.81 -0.23
CA ILE A 69 -0.01 -3.80 -0.92
C ILE A 69 1.42 -4.30 -1.05
N GLN A 70 2.00 -4.79 0.06
CA GLN A 70 3.35 -5.33 0.09
C GLN A 70 3.54 -6.41 -0.99
N ARG A 71 2.68 -7.43 -1.00
CA ARG A 71 2.75 -8.53 -1.97
C ARG A 71 2.61 -8.03 -3.41
N THR A 72 1.78 -7.03 -3.65
CA THR A 72 1.54 -6.51 -5.01
C THR A 72 2.77 -5.84 -5.62
N PHE A 73 3.61 -5.23 -4.78
CA PHE A 73 4.77 -4.42 -5.21
C PHE A 73 6.11 -4.93 -4.70
N TYR A 74 6.17 -6.13 -4.11
CA TYR A 74 7.36 -6.62 -3.41
C TYR A 74 8.62 -6.69 -4.30
N GLU A 75 8.44 -6.87 -5.61
CA GLU A 75 9.52 -6.90 -6.60
C GLU A 75 9.55 -5.66 -7.50
N ASP A 76 8.74 -4.64 -7.24
CA ASP A 76 8.61 -3.44 -8.06
C ASP A 76 9.48 -2.28 -7.49
N PRO A 77 10.57 -1.87 -8.16
CA PRO A 77 11.45 -0.79 -7.68
C PRO A 77 10.82 0.60 -7.77
N ASP A 78 9.76 0.76 -8.57
CA ASP A 78 9.15 2.06 -8.84
C ASP A 78 7.94 2.34 -7.92
N VAL A 79 7.63 1.43 -7.00
CA VAL A 79 6.69 1.67 -5.89
C VAL A 79 7.39 1.44 -4.56
N LEU A 80 7.55 2.51 -3.78
CA LEU A 80 7.95 2.40 -2.39
C LEU A 80 6.71 2.18 -1.53
N TYR A 81 6.66 1.07 -0.80
CA TYR A 81 5.62 0.79 0.18
C TYR A 81 6.17 0.99 1.59
N VAL A 82 5.47 1.80 2.39
CA VAL A 82 5.78 2.03 3.81
C VAL A 82 4.56 1.68 4.63
N SER A 83 4.72 0.81 5.62
CA SER A 83 3.66 0.42 6.55
C SER A 83 4.05 0.75 7.97
N VAL A 84 3.23 1.54 8.66
CA VAL A 84 3.32 1.75 10.10
C VAL A 84 2.13 1.06 10.74
N HIS A 85 2.38 0.01 11.51
CA HIS A 85 1.33 -0.86 12.04
C HIS A 85 1.70 -1.37 13.43
N GLN A 86 0.72 -1.89 14.16
CA GLN A 86 0.99 -2.60 15.40
C GLN A 86 1.57 -3.98 15.08
N ASP A 87 2.68 -4.32 15.75
CA ASP A 87 3.34 -5.61 15.59
C ASP A 87 2.38 -6.78 15.90
N GLY A 88 2.35 -7.75 14.99
CA GLY A 88 1.57 -8.98 15.14
C GLY A 88 0.04 -8.84 15.17
N LEU A 89 -0.53 -7.65 14.93
CA LEU A 89 -1.98 -7.45 15.06
C LEU A 89 -2.77 -8.17 13.97
N PHE A 90 -2.49 -7.88 12.69
CA PHE A 90 -3.04 -8.61 11.56
C PHE A 90 -2.27 -8.27 10.27
N PRO A 91 -1.98 -9.26 9.40
CA PRO A 91 -2.00 -10.70 9.68
C PRO A 91 -0.97 -11.08 10.76
N ALA A 92 -1.23 -12.16 11.51
CA ALA A 92 -0.23 -12.68 12.44
C ALA A 92 0.99 -13.17 11.65
N ALA A 93 2.20 -12.74 12.06
CA ALA A 93 3.47 -13.02 11.41
C ALA A 93 3.66 -12.41 10.00
N SER A 94 3.23 -11.16 9.80
CA SER A 94 3.57 -10.35 8.62
C SER A 94 3.94 -8.94 9.05
N GLY A 95 4.57 -8.16 8.16
CA GLY A 95 5.00 -6.80 8.48
C GLY A 95 6.31 -6.75 9.26
N LEU A 96 7.13 -7.79 9.13
CA LEU A 96 8.41 -7.86 9.84
C LEU A 96 9.41 -6.85 9.26
N VAL A 97 10.30 -6.32 10.11
CA VAL A 97 11.35 -5.37 9.72
C VAL A 97 12.26 -5.92 8.61
N GLY A 98 12.46 -7.24 8.55
CA GLY A 98 13.27 -7.92 7.53
C GLY A 98 12.59 -8.09 6.16
N GLU A 99 11.30 -7.79 6.05
CA GLU A 99 10.55 -7.87 4.78
C GLU A 99 10.78 -6.59 3.96
N THR A 100 11.90 -6.52 3.24
CA THR A 100 12.34 -5.27 2.58
C THR A 100 12.14 -5.25 1.06
N GLY A 101 11.34 -6.17 0.52
CA GLY A 101 11.22 -6.38 -0.94
C GLY A 101 12.20 -7.44 -1.47
N ALA A 102 12.06 -7.80 -2.73
CA ALA A 102 12.84 -8.83 -3.40
C ALA A 102 13.18 -8.46 -4.85
N GLY A 103 14.15 -9.15 -5.45
CA GLY A 103 14.53 -8.93 -6.85
C GLY A 103 14.87 -7.47 -7.13
N ALA A 104 14.25 -6.89 -8.16
CA ALA A 104 14.43 -5.49 -8.49
C ALA A 104 13.87 -4.54 -7.42
N GLY A 105 12.85 -4.97 -6.66
CA GLY A 105 12.24 -4.22 -5.56
C GLY A 105 12.96 -4.36 -4.23
N ALA A 106 14.15 -4.96 -4.16
CA ALA A 106 14.92 -5.00 -2.92
C ALA A 106 15.18 -3.56 -2.41
N GLY A 107 14.71 -3.26 -1.20
CA GLY A 107 14.74 -1.93 -0.59
C GLY A 107 13.53 -1.04 -0.88
N SER A 108 12.52 -1.51 -1.63
CA SER A 108 11.28 -0.75 -1.93
C SER A 108 10.12 -1.07 -0.99
N THR A 109 10.36 -1.83 0.09
CA THR A 109 9.40 -2.04 1.19
C THR A 109 10.05 -1.66 2.53
N LEU A 110 9.31 -0.90 3.34
CA LEU A 110 9.69 -0.55 4.71
C LEU A 110 8.52 -0.83 5.66
N ASN A 111 8.70 -1.81 6.54
CA ASN A 111 7.78 -2.07 7.63
C ASN A 111 8.28 -1.44 8.93
N VAL A 112 7.38 -0.76 9.63
CA VAL A 112 7.61 -0.15 10.94
C VAL A 112 6.62 -0.76 11.94
N PRO A 113 6.86 -2.00 12.40
CA PRO A 113 6.04 -2.62 13.43
C PRO A 113 6.27 -1.91 14.77
N LEU A 114 5.19 -1.43 15.37
CA LEU A 114 5.19 -0.73 16.65
C LEU A 114 4.62 -1.62 17.77
N PRO A 115 5.13 -1.53 19.01
CA PRO A 115 4.52 -2.20 20.14
C PRO A 115 3.08 -1.75 20.35
N ALA A 116 2.22 -2.67 20.82
CA ALA A 116 0.88 -2.33 21.27
C ALA A 116 0.92 -1.21 22.33
N GLY A 117 0.03 -0.22 22.18
CA GLY A 117 -0.06 0.93 23.09
C GLY A 117 0.79 2.15 22.69
N SER A 118 1.45 2.12 21.53
CA SER A 118 2.12 3.31 20.95
C SER A 118 1.10 4.40 20.57
N GLY A 119 1.41 5.68 20.82
CA GLY A 119 0.56 6.84 20.55
C GLY A 119 1.26 8.18 20.71
#